data_AF-A0A7K8JBF5-F1
#
_entry.id   AF-A0A7K8JBF5-F1
#
_cell.length_a   1.000
_cell.length_b   1.000
_cell.length_c   1.000
_cell.angle_alpha   90.00
_cell.angle_beta   90.00
_cell.angle_gamma   90.00
#
_symmetry.space_group_name_H-M   'P 1'
#
loop_
_entity.id
_entity.type
_entity.pdbx_description
1 polymer ?
#
loop_
_entity_poly.entity_id
_entity_poly.type
_entity_poly.pdbx_seq_one_letter_code
_entity_poly.pdbx_strand_id
1 'polypeptide(L)'
;FFSVHLGRGVSFAHAMETSPQETVSRGFSITGACRAIQKLTRVRVVDNSTLGNTPYHRPPKCIHVYNKTGVGKVGDKILLAIKGEKKKALIVGHKMPGPTMTP
;
A
#
# COMPACT_ATOMS: atom_id res chain seq x y z
N PHE A 1 0.55 14.85 -9.88
CA PHE A 1 -0.15 14.16 -8.79
C PHE A 1 0.02 12.67 -9.00
N PHE A 2 0.41 11.91 -7.98
CA PHE A 2 0.57 10.45 -8.11
C PHE A 2 -0.78 9.76 -7.92
N SER A 3 -1.06 8.74 -8.72
CA SER A 3 -2.29 7.95 -8.63
C SER A 3 -1.94 6.61 -8.03
N VAL A 4 -2.60 6.25 -6.92
CA VAL A 4 -2.27 5.03 -6.16
C VAL A 4 -3.48 4.13 -5.93
N HIS A 5 -3.22 2.82 -5.90
CA HIS A 5 -4.19 1.83 -5.44
C HIS A 5 -3.62 0.97 -4.31
N LEU A 6 -4.50 0.32 -3.53
CA LEU A 6 -4.07 -0.61 -2.50
C LEU A 6 -3.24 -1.76 -3.11
N GLY A 7 -1.97 -1.89 -2.70
CA GLY A 7 -1.09 -2.92 -3.23
C GLY A 7 -1.64 -4.32 -2.97
N ARG A 8 -1.43 -5.27 -3.89
CA ARG A 8 -1.59 -6.69 -3.55
C ARG A 8 -0.67 -6.95 -2.36
N GLY A 9 -1.20 -7.58 -1.30
CA GLY A 9 -0.42 -7.95 -0.13
C GLY A 9 0.61 -8.99 -0.51
N VAL A 10 1.73 -8.56 -1.07
CA VAL A 10 2.93 -9.38 -1.16
C VAL A 10 3.52 -9.37 0.25
N SER A 11 3.20 -10.41 1.01
CA SER A 11 4.12 -10.94 2.01
C SER A 11 5.44 -11.16 1.28
N PHE A 12 6.45 -10.35 1.58
CA PHE A 12 7.79 -10.57 1.05
C PHE A 12 8.34 -11.83 1.73
N ALA A 13 8.06 -13.00 1.15
CA ALA A 13 8.92 -14.15 1.31
C ALA A 13 10.10 -13.91 0.37
N HIS A 14 11.24 -13.51 0.94
CA HIS A 14 12.51 -13.45 0.22
C HIS A 14 12.94 -14.89 -0.01
N ALA A 15 13.04 -15.31 -1.27
CA ALA A 15 13.78 -16.52 -1.63
C ALA A 15 15.27 -16.15 -1.61
N MET A 16 15.97 -16.62 -0.59
CA MET A 16 17.43 -16.69 -0.58
C MET A 16 17.78 -18.10 -0.12
N GLU A 17 18.43 -18.83 -1.01
CA GLU A 17 18.79 -20.23 -0.82
C GLU A 17 20.02 -20.38 0.10
N THR A 18 20.08 -21.53 0.78
CA THR A 18 21.21 -22.15 1.50
C THR A 18 21.43 -21.81 2.99
N SER A 19 20.81 -22.60 3.89
CA SER A 19 21.40 -23.35 5.03
C SER A 19 20.32 -23.69 6.08
N PRO A 20 20.38 -24.83 6.80
CA PRO A 20 19.25 -25.34 7.56
C PRO A 20 19.39 -25.04 9.06
N GLN A 21 19.01 -23.85 9.56
CA GLN A 21 18.81 -23.66 11.01
C GLN A 21 17.64 -22.72 11.33
N GLU A 22 16.74 -23.24 12.18
CA GLU A 22 15.59 -22.62 12.86
C GLU A 22 14.40 -22.13 12.01
N THR A 23 13.33 -22.93 12.05
CA THR A 23 11.99 -22.52 11.65
C THR A 23 11.48 -21.43 12.59
N VAL A 24 11.76 -20.16 12.28
CA VAL A 24 11.09 -19.02 12.91
C VAL A 24 9.60 -19.14 12.58
N SER A 25 8.82 -19.62 13.55
CA SER A 25 7.36 -19.60 13.51
C SER A 25 6.92 -18.15 13.41
N ARG A 26 6.69 -17.66 12.19
CA ARG A 26 6.10 -16.34 11.97
C ARG A 26 4.64 -16.47 12.36
N GLY A 27 4.28 -15.99 13.55
CA GLY A 27 2.90 -15.96 14.01
C GLY A 27 2.00 -15.38 12.92
N PHE A 28 1.12 -16.22 12.36
CA PHE A 28 0.17 -15.77 11.35
C PHE A 28 -0.80 -14.81 12.04
N SER A 29 -0.87 -13.57 11.55
CA SER A 29 -1.92 -12.67 11.99
C SER A 29 -3.27 -13.23 11.53
N ILE A 30 -4.07 -13.70 12.48
CA ILE A 30 -5.47 -14.10 12.26
C ILE A 30 -6.39 -12.89 12.05
N THR A 31 -5.90 -11.66 12.27
CA THR A 31 -6.69 -10.45 12.03
C THR A 31 -6.91 -10.26 10.53
N GLY A 32 -8.16 -10.00 10.13
CA GLY A 32 -8.50 -9.76 8.73
C GLY A 32 -7.68 -8.60 8.15
N ALA A 33 -7.12 -8.79 6.95
CA ALA A 33 -6.35 -7.75 6.29
C ALA A 33 -7.20 -6.49 6.11
N CYS A 34 -6.78 -5.37 6.69
CA CYS A 34 -7.47 -4.09 6.52
C CYS A 34 -7.49 -3.72 5.02
N ARG A 35 -8.68 -3.68 4.43
CA ARG A 35 -8.89 -3.41 2.99
C ARG A 35 -8.89 -1.91 2.67
N ALA A 36 -8.74 -1.07 3.69
CA ALA A 36 -8.73 0.38 3.59
C ALA A 36 -7.32 0.96 3.39
N ILE A 37 -7.26 2.17 2.83
CA ILE A 37 -6.02 2.94 2.77
C ILE A 37 -5.95 3.83 4.01
N GLN A 38 -5.00 3.55 4.89
CA GLN A 38 -4.77 4.30 6.12
C GLN A 38 -3.26 4.47 6.32
N LYS A 39 -2.85 5.06 7.45
CA LYS A 39 -1.42 5.19 7.78
C LYS A 39 -0.73 3.82 7.73
N LEU A 40 0.51 3.82 7.23
CA LEU A 40 1.38 2.65 7.04
C LEU A 40 0.92 1.64 5.97
N THR A 41 -0.23 1.86 5.33
CA THR A 41 -0.69 1.02 4.22
C THR A 41 0.30 1.08 3.06
N ARG A 42 0.73 -0.09 2.58
CA ARG A 42 1.53 -0.24 1.35
C ARG A 42 0.64 -0.04 0.14
N VAL A 43 1.04 0.85 -0.76
CA VAL A 43 0.28 1.16 -1.98
C VAL A 43 1.14 0.98 -3.22
N ARG A 44 0.49 0.72 -4.35
CA ARG A 44 1.13 0.69 -5.67
C ARG A 44 0.83 2.00 -6.39
N VAL A 45 1.89 2.58 -6.95
CA VAL A 45 1.81 3.72 -7.84
C VAL A 45 1.39 3.24 -9.23
N VAL A 46 0.42 3.91 -9.83
CA VAL A 46 -0.23 3.53 -11.10
C VAL A 46 0.00 4.59 -12.18
N ASP A 47 0.57 5.74 -11.82
CA ASP A 47 0.97 6.75 -12.80
C ASP A 47 2.31 6.43 -13.46
N ASN A 48 2.52 6.99 -14.66
CA ASN A 48 3.71 6.77 -15.48
C ASN A 48 4.94 7.61 -15.06
N SER A 49 4.98 8.11 -13.83
CA SER A 49 6.10 8.94 -13.38
C SER A 49 7.37 8.12 -13.16
N THR A 50 8.53 8.75 -13.34
CA THR A 50 9.84 8.16 -13.03
C THR A 50 9.93 7.76 -11.55
N LEU A 51 9.38 8.59 -10.65
CA LEU A 51 9.28 8.32 -9.22
C LEU A 51 8.41 7.10 -8.89
N GLY A 52 7.39 6.77 -9.69
CA GLY A 52 6.61 5.55 -9.52
C GLY A 52 7.28 4.29 -10.08
N ASN A 53 7.94 4.40 -11.24
CA ASN A 53 8.43 3.25 -12.01
C ASN A 53 9.83 2.76 -11.61
N THR A 54 10.68 3.65 -11.09
CA THR A 54 12.04 3.26 -10.67
C THR A 54 11.98 2.34 -9.44
N PRO A 55 12.68 1.19 -9.41
CA PRO A 55 12.69 0.28 -8.26
C PRO A 55 13.27 0.92 -6.98
N TYR A 56 12.80 0.48 -5.82
CA TYR A 56 13.34 0.91 -4.53
C TYR A 56 13.18 -0.19 -3.47
N HIS A 57 14.11 -0.25 -2.51
CA HIS A 57 14.14 -1.30 -1.49
C HIS A 57 12.94 -1.26 -0.51
N ARG A 58 12.31 -0.09 -0.35
CA ARG A 58 11.11 0.09 0.48
C ARG A 58 9.88 0.38 -0.38
N PRO A 59 8.77 -0.36 -0.22
CA PRO A 59 7.53 -0.06 -0.94
C PRO A 59 6.93 1.28 -0.47
N PRO A 60 6.21 2.00 -1.35
CA PRO A 60 5.55 3.25 -0.97
C PRO A 60 4.50 3.04 0.13
N LYS A 61 4.49 3.94 1.12
CA LYS A 61 3.56 3.87 2.26
C LYS A 61 2.81 5.18 2.46
N CYS A 62 1.52 5.07 2.75
CA CYS A 62 0.74 6.22 3.20
C CYS A 62 1.20 6.66 4.60
N ILE A 63 1.47 7.95 4.79
CA ILE A 63 1.85 8.52 6.09
C ILE A 63 0.80 9.47 6.65
N HIS A 64 -0.08 10.01 5.80
CA HIS A 64 -1.19 10.87 6.21
C HIS A 64 -2.35 10.77 5.22
N VAL A 65 -3.58 10.71 5.73
CA VAL A 65 -4.80 10.81 4.94
C VAL A 65 -5.40 12.18 5.25
N TYR A 66 -5.70 12.98 4.22
CA TYR A 66 -6.25 14.32 4.38
C TYR A 66 -7.77 14.29 4.65
N ASN A 67 -8.19 13.49 5.64
CA ASN A 67 -9.57 13.43 6.10
C ASN A 67 -9.64 13.24 7.62
N LYS A 68 -10.82 13.46 8.20
CA LYS A 68 -11.03 13.38 9.65
C LYS A 68 -11.07 11.94 10.18
N THR A 69 -11.46 10.99 9.34
CA THR A 69 -11.65 9.58 9.73
C THR A 69 -10.33 8.79 9.74
N GLY A 70 -9.29 9.28 9.06
CA GLY A 70 -8.04 8.55 8.85
C GLY A 70 -8.15 7.39 7.84
N VAL A 71 -9.31 7.22 7.21
CA VAL A 71 -9.64 6.11 6.29
C VAL A 71 -9.84 6.67 4.88
N GLY A 72 -8.89 6.44 3.99
CA GLY A 72 -8.91 6.95 2.62
C GLY A 72 -9.85 6.17 1.69
N LYS A 73 -10.72 6.90 1.00
CA LYS A 73 -11.61 6.42 -0.07
C LYS A 73 -11.12 6.87 -1.45
N VAL A 74 -11.74 6.37 -2.53
CA VAL A 74 -11.44 6.86 -3.88
C VAL A 74 -11.72 8.37 -3.95
N GLY A 75 -10.79 9.12 -4.57
CA GLY A 75 -10.86 10.58 -4.67
C GLY A 75 -10.19 11.33 -3.50
N ASP A 76 -9.89 10.66 -2.39
CA ASP A 76 -9.18 11.29 -1.28
C ASP A 76 -7.71 11.56 -1.62
N LYS A 77 -7.20 12.69 -1.09
CA LYS A 77 -5.78 13.02 -1.12
C LYS A 77 -5.07 12.35 0.05
N ILE A 78 -3.88 11.84 -0.19
CA ILE A 78 -2.99 11.30 0.84
C ILE A 78 -1.56 11.83 0.69
N LEU A 79 -0.79 11.74 1.77
CA LEU A 79 0.65 11.94 1.76
C LEU A 79 1.35 10.59 1.73
N LEU A 80 2.21 10.40 0.75
CA LEU A 80 2.93 9.17 0.46
C LEU A 80 4.42 9.35 0.73
N ALA A 81 5.02 8.38 1.40
CA ALA A 81 6.47 8.23 1.44
C ALA A 81 6.90 7.29 0.30
N ILE A 82 7.66 7.81 -0.66
CA ILE A 82 8.20 7.07 -1.81
C ILE A 82 9.65 7.49 -2.04
N LYS A 83 10.57 6.52 -2.10
CA LYS A 83 12.00 6.75 -2.35
C LYS A 83 12.67 7.77 -1.41
N GLY A 84 12.24 7.79 -0.14
CA GLY A 84 12.74 8.76 0.84
C GLY A 84 12.11 10.15 0.74
N GLU A 85 11.27 10.40 -0.27
CA GLU A 85 10.55 11.67 -0.44
C GLU A 85 9.10 11.59 0.05
N LYS A 86 8.56 12.74 0.48
CA LYS A 86 7.14 12.93 0.78
C LYS A 86 6.44 13.55 -0.42
N LYS A 87 5.44 12.88 -0.98
CA LYS A 87 4.64 13.37 -2.12
C LYS A 87 3.15 13.26 -1.86
N LYS A 88 2.37 14.20 -2.38
CA LYS A 88 0.90 14.12 -2.38
C LYS A 88 0.44 13.17 -3.48
N ALA A 89 -0.51 12.31 -3.16
CA ALA A 89 -1.10 11.34 -4.07
C ALA A 89 -2.64 11.36 -3.96
N LEU A 90 -3.30 10.87 -5.01
CA LEU A 90 -4.73 10.67 -5.10
C LEU A 90 -5.02 9.16 -5.08
N ILE A 91 -6.01 8.76 -4.29
CA ILE A 91 -6.47 7.37 -4.30
C ILE A 91 -7.37 7.15 -5.52
N VAL A 92 -6.99 6.21 -6.38
CA VAL A 92 -7.79 5.82 -7.56
C VAL A 92 -8.47 4.45 -7.39
N GLY A 93 -8.07 3.67 -6.39
CA GLY A 93 -8.71 2.38 -6.10
C GLY A 93 -8.36 1.83 -4.72
N HIS A 94 -9.35 1.24 -4.06
CA HIS A 94 -9.18 0.51 -2.81
C HIS A 94 -9.87 -0.85 -2.88
N LYS A 95 -9.53 -1.77 -1.98
CA LYS A 95 -10.15 -3.11 -1.97
C LYS A 95 -11.39 -3.20 -1.10
N MET A 96 -11.78 -2.17 -0.34
CA MET A 96 -13.02 -2.24 0.45
C MET A 96 -14.23 -2.51 -0.47
N PRO A 97 -15.20 -3.33 -0.05
CA PRO A 97 -16.45 -3.49 -0.79
C PRO A 97 -17.13 -2.12 -0.88
N GLY A 98 -17.32 -1.64 -2.11
CA GLY A 98 -18.04 -0.41 -2.40
C GLY A 98 -19.50 -0.71 -2.76
N PRO A 99 -20.32 0.34 -2.92
CA PRO A 99 -21.64 0.20 -3.52
C PRO A 99 -21.50 -0.48 -4.89
N THR A 100 -22.32 -1.50 -5.13
CA THR A 100 -22.40 -2.18 -6.42
C THR A 100 -22.96 -1.19 -7.45
N MET A 101 -22.33 -1.11 -8.62
CA MET A 101 -22.97 -0.44 -9.74
C MET A 101 -24.21 -1.24 -10.12
N THR A 102 -25.39 -0.70 -9.84
CA THR A 102 -26.65 -1.22 -10.36
C THR A 102 -26.72 -0.86 -11.86
N PRO A 103 -27.00 -1.83 -12.75
CA PRO A 103 -27.12 -1.59 -14.18
C PRO A 103 -28.31 -0.67 -14.51
#